data_AF-A0A7C5M551-F1
#
_entry.id   AF-A0A7C5M551-F1
#
_cell.length_a   1.000
_cell.length_b   1.000
_cell.length_c   1.000
_cell.angle_alpha   90.00
_cell.angle_beta   90.00
_cell.angle_gamma   90.00
#
_symmetry.space_group_name_H-M   'P 1'
#
loop_
_entity.id
_entity.type
_entity.pdbx_description
1 polymer ?
#
loop_
_entity_poly.entity_id
_entity_poly.type
_entity_poly.pdbx_seq_one_letter_code
_entity_poly.pdbx_strand_id
1 'polypeptide(L)' 'MTLLEKIQRGRTPKPPRLLLYGTEGIGKSTFGSKAPKPIFVQTEDGLDEIDCDRFPLAATFDEVVQALQDLQAEKHDYQT' A
#
# COMPACT_ATOMS: atom_id res chain seq x y z
N MET A 1 -29.73 -12.30 16.60
CA MET A 1 -28.28 -12.53 16.75
C MET A 1 -27.68 -11.43 17.60
N THR A 2 -26.99 -11.79 18.68
CA THR A 2 -26.32 -10.83 19.58
C THR A 2 -24.88 -10.56 19.12
N LEU A 3 -24.27 -9.49 19.60
CA LEU A 3 -22.85 -9.19 19.30
C LEU A 3 -21.89 -10.23 19.90
N LEU A 4 -22.26 -10.84 21.03
CA LEU A 4 -21.46 -11.88 21.69
C LEU A 4 -21.33 -13.15 20.83
N GLU A 5 -22.35 -13.46 20.04
CA GLU A 5 -22.34 -14.60 19.09
C GLU A 5 -21.39 -14.37 17.91
N LYS A 6 -20.97 -13.13 17.65
CA LYS A 6 -20.08 -12.76 16.53
C LYS A 6 -18.61 -12.66 16.91
N ILE A 7 -18.23 -13.01 18.15
CA ILE A 7 -16.84 -12.97 18.60
C ILE A 7 -16.00 -13.93 17.74
N GLN A 8 -15.03 -13.38 17.01
CA GLN A 8 -14.03 -14.15 16.28
C GLN A 8 -12.93 -14.61 17.24
N ARG A 9 -12.46 -15.86 17.09
CA ARG A 9 -11.41 -16.46 17.93
C ARG A 9 -10.32 -17.07 17.07
N GLY A 10 -9.10 -17.12 17.60
CA GLY A 10 -7.93 -17.66 16.91
C GLY A 10 -7.24 -16.66 15.99
N ARG A 11 -6.25 -17.13 15.24
CA ARG A 11 -5.50 -16.31 14.29
C ARG A 11 -6.18 -16.34 12.92
N THR A 12 -6.43 -15.17 12.35
CA THR A 12 -6.83 -15.04 10.94
C THR A 12 -5.60 -14.57 10.15
N PRO A 13 -5.05 -15.39 9.25
CA PRO A 13 -3.97 -14.95 8.39
C PRO A 13 -4.48 -13.81 7.49
N LYS A 14 -3.77 -12.69 7.49
CA LYS A 14 -4.03 -11.52 6.63
C LYS A 14 -2.68 -11.02 6.11
N PRO A 15 -2.66 -10.37 4.93
CA PRO A 15 -1.47 -9.66 4.49
C PRO A 15 -0.97 -8.71 5.59
N PRO A 16 0.34 -8.67 5.87
CA PRO A 16 0.90 -7.78 6.88
C PRO A 16 0.75 -6.32 6.44
N ARG A 17 0.46 -5.44 7.39
CA ARG A 17 0.55 -3.99 7.19
C ARG A 17 1.85 -3.53 7.85
N LEU A 18 2.76 -2.99 7.07
CA LEU A 18 4.10 -2.62 7.50
C LEU A 18 4.26 -1.10 7.54
N LEU A 19 4.80 -0.58 8.65
CA LEU A 19 5.29 0.80 8.73
C LEU A 19 6.82 0.77 8.69
N LEU A 20 7.39 1.29 7.61
CA LEU A 20 8.83 1.45 7.46
C LEU A 20 9.19 2.93 7.59
N TYR A 21 9.90 3.28 8.66
CA TYR A 21 10.28 4.67 8.98
C TYR A 21 11.78 4.79 9.17
N GLY A 22 12.34 5.93 8.74
CA GLY A 22 13.77 6.22 8.83
C GLY A 22 14.16 7.42 7.98
N THR A 23 15.43 7.81 8.07
CA THR A 23 15.99 8.97 7.36
C THR A 23 15.88 8.83 5.83
N GLU A 24 16.03 9.96 5.13
CA GLU A 24 16.20 9.97 3.67
C GLU A 24 17.35 9.04 3.23
N GLY A 25 17.24 8.42 2.05
CA GLY A 25 18.28 7.55 1.50
C GLY A 25 18.46 6.19 2.18
N ILE A 26 17.76 5.89 3.28
CA ILE A 26 17.93 4.61 4.02
C ILE A 26 17.37 3.37 3.28
N GLY A 27 16.74 3.55 2.12
CA GLY A 27 16.23 2.45 1.29
C GLY A 27 14.75 2.09 1.52
N LYS A 28 13.92 2.99 2.05
CA LYS A 28 12.48 2.72 2.32
C LYS A 28 11.71 2.34 1.04
N SER A 29 11.82 3.17 0.01
CA SER A 29 11.15 2.93 -1.26
C SER A 29 11.73 1.72 -2.00
N THR A 30 13.06 1.52 -1.90
CA THR A 30 13.73 0.33 -2.45
C THR A 30 13.25 -0.96 -1.77
N PHE A 31 12.99 -0.94 -0.46
CA PHE A 31 12.39 -2.09 0.23
C PHE A 31 10.98 -2.37 -0.30
N GLY A 32 10.14 -1.33 -0.42
CA GLY A 32 8.79 -1.46 -0.97
C GLY A 32 8.76 -2.00 -2.41
N SER A 33 9.74 -1.63 -3.25
CA SER A 33 9.81 -2.07 -4.65
C SER A 33 10.19 -3.55 -4.82
N LYS A 34 10.53 -4.25 -3.73
CA LYS A 34 10.79 -5.70 -3.74
C LYS A 34 9.58 -6.55 -3.34
N ALA A 35 8.43 -5.93 -3.06
CA ALA A 35 7.19 -6.68 -2.86
C ALA A 35 6.74 -7.37 -4.18
N PRO A 36 5.93 -8.44 -4.12
CA PRO A 36 5.37 -9.05 -5.32
C PRO A 36 4.50 -8.06 -6.09
N LYS A 37 4.80 -7.83 -7.39
CA LYS A 37 4.07 -6.91 -8.30
C LYS A 37 3.61 -5.61 -7.59
N PRO A 38 4.56 -4.74 -7.18
CA PRO A 38 4.27 -3.58 -6.36
C PRO A 38 3.67 -2.44 -7.19
N ILE A 39 2.90 -1.57 -6.54
CA ILE A 39 2.49 -0.27 -7.06
C ILE A 39 2.58 0.78 -5.95
N PHE A 40 3.09 1.96 -6.28
CA PHE A 40 3.25 3.06 -5.33
C PHE A 40 2.14 4.10 -5.45
N VAL A 41 1.54 4.46 -4.30
CA VAL A 41 0.78 5.71 -4.15
C VAL A 41 1.76 6.72 -3.55
N GLN A 42 2.35 7.57 -4.40
CA GLN A 42 3.41 8.49 -4.00
C GLN A 42 2.84 9.86 -3.62
N THR A 43 3.32 10.39 -2.50
CA THR A 43 3.01 11.75 -2.01
C THR A 43 4.22 12.67 -2.03
N GLU A 44 5.37 12.17 -2.51
CA GLU A 44 6.64 12.89 -2.64
C GLU A 44 7.27 12.54 -3.98
N ASP A 45 8.05 13.47 -4.54
CA ASP A 45 8.74 13.30 -5.83
C ASP A 45 10.12 12.64 -5.63
N GLY A 46 10.12 11.37 -5.25
CA GLY A 46 11.33 10.66 -4.79
C GLY A 46 11.52 9.25 -5.36
N LEU A 47 10.71 8.85 -6.35
CA LEU A 47 10.74 7.49 -6.92
C LEU A 47 11.41 7.41 -8.29
N ASP A 48 11.86 8.52 -8.87
CA ASP A 48 12.36 8.59 -10.25
C ASP A 48 13.47 7.59 -10.59
N GLU A 49 14.34 7.29 -9.63
CA GLU A 49 15.46 6.36 -9.79
C GLU A 49 15.10 4.90 -9.44
N ILE A 50 13.82 4.60 -9.15
CA ILE A 50 13.34 3.26 -8.84
C ILE A 50 12.46 2.78 -9.99
N ASP A 51 12.86 1.67 -10.61
CA ASP A 51 12.03 0.95 -11.59
C ASP A 51 10.81 0.33 -10.88
N CYS A 52 9.71 1.08 -10.88
CA CYS A 52 8.45 0.66 -10.29
C CYS A 52 7.25 1.35 -10.94
N ASP A 53 6.11 0.65 -10.90
CA ASP A 53 4.82 1.23 -11.24
C ASP A 53 4.35 2.15 -10.11
N ARG A 54 3.82 3.31 -10.47
CA ARG A 54 3.35 4.33 -9.54
C ARG A 54 2.21 5.14 -10.12
N PHE A 55 1.28 5.52 -9.26
CA PHE A 55 0.28 6.53 -9.59
C PHE A 55 0.95 7.91 -9.78
N PRO A 56 0.25 8.87 -10.41
CA PRO A 56 0.65 10.27 -10.34
C PRO A 56 0.87 10.74 -8.90
N LEU A 57 1.66 11.82 -8.73
CA LEU A 57 1.90 12.41 -7.43
C LEU A 57 0.59 12.88 -6.80
N ALA A 58 0.23 12.29 -5.66
CA ALA A 58 -0.94 12.68 -4.88
C ALA A 58 -0.58 13.90 -4.02
N ALA A 59 -1.25 15.03 -4.26
CA ALA A 59 -1.11 16.27 -3.52
C ALA A 59 -2.15 16.40 -2.39
N THR A 60 -3.19 15.57 -2.42
CA THR A 60 -4.27 15.59 -1.43
C THR A 60 -4.54 14.21 -0.86
N PHE A 61 -5.17 14.18 0.33
CA PHE A 61 -5.62 12.93 0.94
C PHE A 61 -6.67 12.22 0.08
N ASP A 62 -7.57 12.96 -0.57
CA ASP A 62 -8.62 12.39 -1.40
C ASP A 62 -8.05 11.66 -2.62
N GLU A 63 -6.97 12.18 -3.22
CA GLU A 63 -6.26 11.49 -4.31
C GLU A 63 -5.62 10.17 -3.85
N VAL A 64 -5.06 10.13 -2.63
CA VAL A 64 -4.56 8.88 -2.04
C VAL A 64 -5.69 7.87 -1.85
N VAL A 65 -6.83 8.32 -1.33
CA VAL A 65 -8.01 7.47 -1.14
C VAL A 65 -8.55 6.96 -2.48
N GLN A 66 -8.59 7.82 -3.51
CA GLN A 66 -9.04 7.44 -4.84
C GLN A 66 -8.15 6.34 -5.45
N ALA A 67 -6.83 6.47 -5.38
CA ALA A 67 -5.90 5.44 -5.85
C ALA A 67 -6.13 4.09 -5.16
N LEU A 68 -6.40 4.09 -3.85
CA LEU A 68 -6.72 2.88 -3.10
C LEU A 68 -8.08 2.28 -3.50
N GLN A 69 -9.07 3.11 -3.83
CA GLN A 69 -10.37 2.67 -4.31
C GLN A 69 -10.26 2.06 -5.72
N ASP A 70 -9.46 2.64 -6.61
CA ASP A 70 -9.22 2.12 -7.94
C ASP A 70 -8.52 0.75 -7.86
N LEU A 71 -7.52 0.60 -6.99
CA LEU A 71 -6.90 -0.70 -6.67
C LEU A 71 -7.86 -1.70 -6.02
N GLN A 72 -8.96 -1.26 -5.43
CA GLN A 72 -9.95 -2.18 -4.88
C GLN A 72 -10.96 -2.63 -5.94
N ALA A 73 -11.33 -1.73 -6.85
CA ALA A 73 -12.46 -1.89 -7.76
C ALA A 73 -12.07 -2.37 -9.16
N GLU A 74 -10.92 -1.93 -9.67
CA GLU A 74 -10.49 -2.22 -11.03
C GLU A 74 -9.74 -3.54 -11.15
N LYS A 75 -9.79 -4.12 -12.35
CA LYS A 75 -9.03 -5.33 -12.63
C LYS A 75 -7.57 -4.97 -12.90
N HIS A 76 -6.68 -5.50 -12.07
CA HIS A 76 -5.23 -5.33 -12.23
C HIS A 76 -4.47 -6.57 -11.76
N ASP A 77 -3.15 -6.56 -11.98
CA ASP A 77 -2.26 -7.66 -11.62
C ASP A 77 -1.42 -7.40 -10.36
N TYR A 78 -1.49 -6.20 -9.76
CA TYR A 78 -0.76 -5.82 -8.54
C TYR A 78 -1.12 -6.69 -7.33
N GLN A 79 -0.16 -6.87 -6.40
CA GLN A 79 -0.30 -7.76 -5.24
C GLN A 79 0.08 -7.07 -3.92
N THR A 80 -0.32 -7.70 -2.80
CA THR A 80 -0.08 -7.25 -1.41
C THR A 80 0.57 -8.34 -0.56
#